data_AF-A0A7Y5NGQ1-F1
#
_entry.id   AF-A0A7Y5NGQ1-F1
#
_cell.length_a   1.000
_cell.length_b   1.000
_cell.length_c   1.000
_cell.angle_alpha   90.00
_cell.angle_beta   90.00
_cell.angle_gamma   90.00
#
_symmetry.space_group_name_H-M   'P 1'
#
loop_
_entity.id
_entity.type
_entity.pdbx_description
1 polymer ?
#
loop_
_entity_poly.entity_id
_entity_poly.type
_entity_poly.pdbx_seq_one_letter_code
_entity_poly.pdbx_strand_id
1 'polypeptide(L)'
;ERIGYPTQKPEELLEKIIQASSNKDDVIADFFCGGGTTPAVAQRLNRRWIACDQSRIAVAITADRLAKVVKEKVGTLFPVPDFTVEHWGIYEAPKLEQYSLSKFRDFVVQAFGGRPEAVSASVHGTRHGVPLYVGEPSRRSQIKKEEVARFAKAVFDDRHANHGIMLAWTFSREAQEAARIFAARENKRIDFVRLNLVRLESQEFRQHVTEKHEDYGPLLCFIQPPEIRLHTSRLRLLTYRFDVSESVSLNQDGEIANVQWDFNHKPGKFSSTPGYTFLRDKKSGLPVLVVEYEFPRAGEFTIACSVQDNQGGERTEIRIIQAE
;
A
#
# COMPACT_ATOMS: atom_id res chain seq x y z
N GLU A 1 -3.03 -26.76 10.92
CA GLU A 1 -1.67 -26.23 10.68
C GLU A 1 -1.45 -25.71 9.25
N ARG A 2 -1.56 -26.54 8.19
CA ARG A 2 -1.18 -26.09 6.83
C ARG A 2 -2.17 -25.07 6.26
N ILE A 3 -1.65 -23.94 5.80
CA ILE A 3 -2.44 -22.83 5.22
C ILE A 3 -2.24 -22.68 3.69
N GLY A 4 -1.47 -23.58 3.08
CA GLY A 4 -1.17 -23.55 1.63
C GLY A 4 0.04 -22.71 1.23
N TYR A 5 0.77 -22.13 2.19
CA TYR A 5 2.01 -21.38 1.88
C TYR A 5 3.15 -22.35 1.48
N PRO A 6 3.81 -22.20 0.31
CA PRO A 6 4.69 -23.23 -0.26
C PRO A 6 5.85 -23.67 0.65
N THR A 7 6.44 -22.73 1.38
CA THR A 7 7.64 -22.94 2.22
C THR A 7 7.31 -22.90 3.72
N GLN A 8 6.07 -23.25 4.09
CA GLN A 8 5.62 -23.24 5.47
C GLN A 8 6.47 -24.18 6.35
N LYS A 9 7.08 -23.63 7.40
CA LYS A 9 7.79 -24.40 8.44
C LYS A 9 6.78 -25.12 9.36
N PRO A 10 7.08 -26.33 9.86
CA PRO A 10 6.25 -27.03 10.83
C PRO A 10 6.18 -26.28 12.18
N GLU A 11 4.99 -26.19 12.77
CA GLU A 11 4.71 -25.56 14.06
C GLU A 11 5.42 -26.27 15.21
N GLU A 12 5.40 -27.61 15.25
CA GLU A 12 6.05 -28.39 16.30
C GLU A 12 7.56 -28.12 16.39
N LEU A 13 8.21 -27.90 15.25
CA LEU A 13 9.63 -27.55 15.20
C LEU A 13 9.87 -26.18 15.84
N LEU A 14 9.08 -25.17 15.46
CA LEU A 14 9.24 -23.83 16.00
C LEU A 14 8.84 -23.75 17.47
N GLU A 15 7.89 -24.54 17.92
CA GLU A 15 7.51 -24.63 19.33
C GLU A 15 8.68 -25.09 20.20
N LYS A 16 9.37 -26.16 19.79
CA LYS A 16 10.58 -26.65 20.48
C LYS A 16 11.68 -25.57 20.51
N ILE A 17 11.93 -24.90 19.40
CA ILE A 17 12.97 -23.87 19.30
C ILE A 17 12.65 -22.67 20.21
N ILE A 18 11.41 -22.17 20.18
CA ILE A 18 10.98 -21.01 20.97
C ILE A 18 10.98 -21.34 22.46
N GLN A 19 10.50 -22.52 22.86
CA GLN A 19 10.52 -22.94 24.28
C GLN A 19 11.95 -23.10 24.81
N ALA A 20 12.86 -23.62 24.00
CA ALA A 20 14.26 -23.81 24.40
C ALA A 20 15.05 -22.50 24.48
N SER A 21 14.68 -21.50 23.67
CA SER A 21 15.46 -20.27 23.47
C SER A 21 14.82 -18.99 24.04
N SER A 22 13.65 -19.09 24.68
CA SER A 22 12.93 -17.92 25.23
C SER A 22 12.03 -18.27 26.41
N ASN A 23 11.82 -17.29 27.27
CA ASN A 23 10.83 -17.34 28.35
C ASN A 23 9.48 -16.79 27.89
N LYS A 24 8.47 -16.95 28.75
CA LYS A 24 7.19 -16.26 28.58
C LYS A 24 7.42 -14.73 28.56
N ASP A 25 6.63 -14.01 27.77
CA ASP A 25 6.65 -12.54 27.64
C ASP A 25 7.90 -11.94 26.93
N ASP A 26 8.89 -12.77 26.59
CA ASP A 26 10.00 -12.41 25.69
C ASP A 26 9.49 -12.02 24.29
N VAL A 27 10.33 -11.29 23.56
CA VAL A 27 10.06 -10.87 22.18
C VAL A 27 10.75 -11.80 21.20
N ILE A 28 9.98 -12.39 20.30
CA ILE A 28 10.49 -13.18 19.17
C ILE A 28 10.47 -12.33 17.91
N ALA A 29 11.59 -12.26 17.19
CA ALA A 29 11.67 -11.54 15.92
C ALA A 29 11.83 -12.52 14.76
N ASP A 30 11.03 -12.37 13.70
CA ASP A 30 11.15 -13.13 12.45
C ASP A 30 11.03 -12.19 11.25
N PHE A 31 12.17 -11.93 10.59
CA PHE A 31 12.23 -10.99 9.47
C PHE A 31 11.97 -11.63 8.10
N PHE A 32 11.65 -12.93 8.07
CA PHE A 32 11.32 -13.70 6.87
C PHE A 32 10.13 -14.62 7.15
N CYS A 33 9.05 -14.01 7.67
CA CYS A 33 8.00 -14.76 8.35
C CYS A 33 7.16 -15.64 7.42
N GLY A 34 7.13 -15.36 6.11
CA GLY A 34 6.43 -16.16 5.11
C GLY A 34 4.94 -16.36 5.49
N GLY A 35 4.51 -17.62 5.59
CA GLY A 35 3.17 -17.97 6.06
C GLY A 35 2.92 -17.78 7.57
N GLY A 36 3.81 -17.11 8.30
CA GLY A 36 3.59 -16.67 9.67
C GLY A 36 3.64 -17.76 10.73
N THR A 37 4.39 -18.85 10.52
CA THR A 37 4.49 -19.93 11.52
C THR A 37 5.12 -19.42 12.83
N THR A 38 6.23 -18.68 12.76
CA THR A 38 6.91 -18.15 13.94
C THR A 38 6.03 -17.25 14.80
N PRO A 39 5.40 -16.18 14.26
CA PRO A 39 4.54 -15.33 15.09
C PRO A 39 3.30 -16.08 15.61
N ALA A 40 2.73 -17.02 14.83
CA ALA A 40 1.59 -17.82 15.30
C ALA A 40 1.95 -18.71 16.50
N VAL A 41 3.10 -19.39 16.46
CA VAL A 41 3.58 -20.22 17.56
C VAL A 41 4.00 -19.36 18.76
N ALA A 42 4.71 -18.24 18.53
CA ALA A 42 5.08 -17.29 19.59
C ALA A 42 3.83 -16.77 20.33
N GLN A 43 2.80 -16.35 19.59
CA GLN A 43 1.51 -15.94 20.17
C GLN A 43 0.85 -17.06 20.97
N ARG A 44 0.85 -18.31 20.47
CA ARG A 44 0.29 -19.47 21.19
C ARG A 44 1.03 -19.71 22.51
N LEU A 45 2.35 -19.55 22.50
CA LEU A 45 3.23 -19.72 23.64
C LEU A 45 3.29 -18.50 24.58
N ASN A 46 2.48 -17.45 24.36
CA ASN A 46 2.47 -16.22 25.15
C ASN A 46 3.83 -15.50 25.13
N ARG A 47 4.40 -15.36 23.94
CA ARG A 47 5.53 -14.47 23.64
C ARG A 47 5.01 -13.26 22.85
N ARG A 48 5.66 -12.11 23.03
CA ARG A 48 5.52 -10.98 22.12
C ARG A 48 6.28 -11.29 20.83
N TRP A 49 5.94 -10.64 19.74
CA TRP A 49 6.64 -10.87 18.49
C TRP A 49 6.69 -9.65 17.59
N ILE A 50 7.71 -9.63 16.73
CA ILE A 50 7.82 -8.73 15.59
C ILE A 50 8.07 -9.62 14.37
N ALA A 51 7.22 -9.50 13.36
CA ALA A 51 7.35 -10.27 12.14
C ALA A 51 7.35 -9.34 10.93
N CYS A 52 8.27 -9.56 10.00
CA CYS A 52 8.25 -8.88 8.71
C CYS A 52 8.51 -9.86 7.56
N ASP A 53 8.08 -9.44 6.37
CA ASP A 53 8.39 -10.10 5.13
C ASP A 53 8.34 -9.04 4.02
N GLN A 54 9.19 -9.17 3.01
CA GLN A 54 9.12 -8.29 1.84
C GLN A 54 7.86 -8.58 1.01
N SER A 55 7.36 -9.82 1.04
CA SER A 55 6.14 -10.21 0.37
C SER A 55 4.91 -9.76 1.15
N ARG A 56 4.15 -8.84 0.57
CA ARG A 56 2.85 -8.43 1.13
C ARG A 56 1.85 -9.57 1.24
N ILE A 57 1.93 -10.52 0.31
CA ILE A 57 1.10 -11.70 0.34
C ILE A 57 1.43 -12.53 1.59
N ALA A 58 2.72 -12.69 1.91
CA ALA A 58 3.15 -13.34 3.15
C ALA A 58 2.62 -12.62 4.39
N VAL A 59 2.71 -11.28 4.43
CA VAL A 59 2.18 -10.46 5.53
C VAL A 59 0.66 -10.62 5.66
N ALA A 60 -0.10 -10.57 4.56
CA ALA A 60 -1.56 -10.73 4.57
C ALA A 60 -1.99 -12.13 5.04
N ILE A 61 -1.31 -13.19 4.55
CA ILE A 61 -1.54 -14.57 4.98
C ILE A 61 -1.21 -14.73 6.47
N THR A 62 -0.11 -14.13 6.93
CA THR A 62 0.30 -14.12 8.35
C THR A 62 -0.75 -13.43 9.22
N ALA A 63 -1.25 -12.27 8.79
CA ALA A 63 -2.28 -11.52 9.50
C ALA A 63 -3.59 -12.33 9.62
N ASP A 64 -4.06 -12.96 8.53
CA ASP A 64 -5.25 -13.83 8.54
C ASP A 64 -5.05 -15.03 9.49
N ARG A 65 -3.86 -15.67 9.46
CA ARG A 65 -3.51 -16.77 10.37
C ARG A 65 -3.56 -16.33 11.83
N LEU A 66 -2.93 -15.22 12.18
CA LEU A 66 -2.93 -14.69 13.56
C LEU A 66 -4.34 -14.31 14.03
N ALA A 67 -5.12 -13.70 13.14
CA ALA A 67 -6.53 -13.39 13.35
C ALA A 67 -7.38 -14.62 13.69
N LYS A 68 -7.02 -15.81 13.18
CA LYS A 68 -7.68 -17.10 13.51
C LYS A 68 -7.20 -17.66 14.85
N VAL A 69 -5.90 -17.59 15.15
CA VAL A 69 -5.32 -18.07 16.44
C VAL A 69 -5.92 -17.35 17.65
N VAL A 70 -6.13 -16.03 17.57
CA VAL A 70 -6.74 -15.25 18.67
C VAL A 70 -8.18 -15.71 18.96
N LYS A 71 -8.94 -16.08 17.92
CA LYS A 71 -10.32 -16.54 18.05
C LYS A 71 -10.42 -17.87 18.82
N GLU A 72 -9.46 -18.76 18.63
CA GLU A 72 -9.43 -20.07 19.31
C GLU A 72 -9.13 -19.97 20.81
N LYS A 73 -8.34 -18.97 21.24
CA LYS A 73 -7.96 -18.80 22.65
C LYS A 73 -9.04 -18.16 23.54
N VAL A 74 -9.89 -17.28 23.00
CA VAL A 74 -10.74 -16.38 23.83
C VAL A 74 -12.23 -16.76 23.81
N GLY A 75 -12.70 -17.61 22.89
CA GLY A 75 -14.10 -18.06 22.82
C GLY A 75 -15.12 -16.98 22.43
N THR A 76 -14.77 -15.70 22.54
CA THR A 76 -15.52 -14.54 22.05
C THR A 76 -14.61 -13.61 21.23
N LEU A 77 -15.14 -13.11 20.10
CA LEU A 77 -14.42 -12.20 19.21
C LEU A 77 -14.43 -10.77 19.78
N PHE A 78 -13.29 -10.31 20.29
CA PHE A 78 -13.04 -8.87 20.41
C PHE A 78 -12.57 -8.29 19.06
N PRO A 79 -12.84 -7.00 18.78
CA PRO A 79 -12.15 -6.28 17.70
C PRO A 79 -10.65 -6.32 18.02
N VAL A 80 -9.86 -6.91 17.12
CA VAL A 80 -8.47 -7.35 17.32
C VAL A 80 -7.58 -6.21 17.85
N PRO A 81 -7.06 -6.26 19.10
CA PRO A 81 -6.17 -5.22 19.64
C PRO A 81 -4.67 -5.58 19.63
N ASP A 82 -4.27 -6.84 19.41
CA ASP A 82 -2.93 -7.28 19.82
C ASP A 82 -1.81 -7.12 18.78
N PHE A 83 -2.11 -6.72 17.54
CA PHE A 83 -1.06 -6.37 16.56
C PHE A 83 -1.55 -5.38 15.51
N THR A 84 -0.62 -4.57 15.00
CA THR A 84 -0.83 -3.74 13.81
C THR A 84 -0.03 -4.30 12.64
N VAL A 85 -0.48 -3.99 11.42
CA VAL A 85 0.26 -4.30 10.20
C VAL A 85 0.72 -2.97 9.61
N GLU A 86 2.03 -2.76 9.58
CA GLU A 86 2.63 -1.55 9.03
C GLU A 86 3.25 -1.87 7.66
N HIS A 87 2.96 -1.03 6.66
CA HIS A 87 3.57 -1.14 5.33
C HIS A 87 4.55 0.01 5.14
N TRP A 88 5.83 -0.27 5.35
CA TRP A 88 6.85 0.77 5.27
C TRP A 88 7.13 1.17 3.83
N GLY A 89 7.24 2.48 3.63
CA GLY A 89 7.52 3.12 2.35
C GLY A 89 6.35 3.11 1.35
N ILE A 90 5.22 2.49 1.69
CA ILE A 90 4.08 2.50 0.79
C ILE A 90 2.94 3.35 1.33
N TYR A 91 2.52 4.31 0.51
CA TYR A 91 1.58 5.34 0.87
C TYR A 91 0.39 5.30 -0.07
N GLU A 92 -0.71 4.72 0.39
CA GLU A 92 -1.97 4.71 -0.35
C GLU A 92 -2.50 6.14 -0.49
N ALA A 93 -2.65 6.61 -1.72
CA ALA A 93 -3.10 7.97 -1.95
C ALA A 93 -4.45 8.32 -1.29
N PRO A 94 -5.47 7.42 -1.27
CA PRO A 94 -6.73 7.71 -0.57
C PRO A 94 -6.57 7.99 0.92
N LYS A 95 -5.55 7.41 1.59
CA LYS A 95 -5.25 7.71 3.00
C LYS A 95 -4.59 9.08 3.14
N LEU A 96 -3.73 9.46 2.21
CA LEU A 96 -3.07 10.77 2.19
C LEU A 96 -4.05 11.91 1.87
N GLU A 97 -5.07 11.66 1.05
CA GLU A 97 -6.13 12.63 0.73
C GLU A 97 -6.93 13.06 1.99
N GLN A 98 -6.93 12.24 3.05
CA GLN A 98 -7.60 12.54 4.32
C GLN A 98 -6.76 13.43 5.25
N TYR A 99 -5.49 13.68 4.93
CA TYR A 99 -4.64 14.53 5.75
C TYR A 99 -5.07 15.99 5.63
N SER A 100 -4.88 16.75 6.72
CA SER A 100 -4.91 18.21 6.61
C SER A 100 -3.81 18.67 5.66
N LEU A 101 -4.01 19.83 5.04
CA LEU A 101 -3.05 20.39 4.09
C LEU A 101 -1.62 20.49 4.67
N SER A 102 -1.47 20.97 5.90
CA SER A 102 -0.17 21.07 6.56
C SER A 102 0.47 19.71 6.77
N LYS A 103 -0.28 18.75 7.32
CA LYS A 103 0.21 17.39 7.58
C LYS A 103 0.64 16.68 6.29
N PHE A 104 -0.11 16.85 5.21
CA PHE A 104 0.24 16.29 3.91
C PHE A 104 1.53 16.91 3.36
N ARG A 105 1.67 18.24 3.42
CA ARG A 105 2.88 18.94 2.95
C ARG A 105 4.11 18.50 3.73
N ASP A 106 4.03 18.48 5.06
CA ASP A 106 5.13 18.05 5.92
C ASP A 106 5.54 16.61 5.61
N PHE A 107 4.54 15.72 5.48
CA PHE A 107 4.75 14.34 5.11
C PHE A 107 5.46 14.19 3.76
N VAL A 108 4.98 14.86 2.71
CA VAL A 108 5.59 14.78 1.36
C VAL A 108 7.02 15.32 1.36
N VAL A 109 7.27 16.45 2.06
CA VAL A 109 8.62 17.00 2.19
C VAL A 109 9.56 16.00 2.86
N GLN A 110 9.14 15.39 3.97
CA GLN A 110 9.92 14.38 4.68
C GLN A 110 10.14 13.13 3.82
N ALA A 111 9.10 12.65 3.15
CA ALA A 111 9.17 11.50 2.24
C ALA A 111 10.14 11.76 1.08
N PHE A 112 10.24 13.01 0.60
CA PHE A 112 11.19 13.42 -0.43
C PHE A 112 12.62 13.63 0.10
N GLY A 113 12.87 13.41 1.39
CA GLY A 113 14.17 13.61 2.03
C GLY A 113 14.49 15.07 2.40
N GLY A 114 13.47 15.93 2.45
CA GLY A 114 13.58 17.32 2.87
C GLY A 114 13.20 17.56 4.33
N ARG A 115 13.38 18.80 4.78
CA ARG A 115 12.92 19.32 6.07
C ARG A 115 11.72 20.24 5.85
N PRO A 116 10.57 19.99 6.50
CA PRO A 116 9.44 20.90 6.46
C PRO A 116 9.80 22.25 7.08
N GLU A 117 9.48 23.32 6.38
CA GLU A 117 9.74 24.70 6.81
C GLU A 117 8.62 25.59 6.27
N ALA A 118 7.94 26.32 7.15
CA ALA A 118 6.92 27.31 6.76
C ALA A 118 7.56 28.69 6.59
N VAL A 119 8.57 28.81 5.72
CA VAL A 119 9.29 30.08 5.49
C VAL A 119 8.38 31.11 4.83
N SER A 120 7.58 30.67 3.85
CA SER A 120 6.57 31.50 3.18
C SER A 120 5.39 30.66 2.73
N ALA A 121 4.30 31.31 2.31
CA ALA A 121 3.12 30.63 1.79
C ALA A 121 3.39 29.80 0.51
N SER A 122 4.56 29.96 -0.12
CA SER A 122 4.96 29.27 -1.33
C SER A 122 6.22 28.41 -1.16
N VAL A 123 6.83 28.34 0.02
CA VAL A 123 7.94 27.43 0.31
C VAL A 123 7.54 26.57 1.49
N HIS A 124 7.34 25.26 1.24
CA HIS A 124 6.81 24.32 2.23
C HIS A 124 7.92 23.49 2.89
N GLY A 125 9.13 23.53 2.36
CA GLY A 125 10.26 22.82 2.91
C GLY A 125 11.50 22.98 2.07
N THR A 126 12.57 22.30 2.48
CA THR A 126 13.88 22.41 1.82
C THR A 126 14.59 21.07 1.77
N ARG A 127 15.35 20.85 0.71
CA ARG A 127 16.24 19.69 0.61
C ARG A 127 17.60 20.14 0.11
N HIS A 128 18.63 19.97 0.94
CA HIS A 128 20.00 20.43 0.64
C HIS A 128 20.06 21.90 0.15
N GLY A 129 19.25 22.78 0.76
CA GLY A 129 19.15 24.19 0.38
C GLY A 129 18.14 24.48 -0.75
N VAL A 130 17.71 23.48 -1.53
CA VAL A 130 16.72 23.63 -2.60
C VAL A 130 15.32 23.79 -2.02
N PRO A 131 14.59 24.88 -2.31
CA PRO A 131 13.22 25.07 -1.85
C PRO A 131 12.26 24.07 -2.49
N LEU A 132 11.28 23.63 -1.72
CA LEU A 132 10.25 22.68 -2.12
C LEU A 132 8.87 23.33 -2.03
N TYR A 133 8.07 23.15 -3.09
CA TYR A 133 6.63 23.38 -3.08
C TYR A 133 5.92 22.03 -3.10
N VAL A 134 4.82 21.92 -2.38
CA VAL A 134 3.97 20.73 -2.35
C VAL A 134 2.53 21.12 -2.62
N GLY A 135 1.91 20.46 -3.59
CA GLY A 135 0.51 20.65 -3.95
C GLY A 135 -0.48 20.18 -2.88
N GLU A 136 -1.76 20.19 -3.25
CA GLU A 136 -2.85 19.79 -2.36
C GLU A 136 -2.92 18.26 -2.16
N PRO A 137 -3.45 17.77 -1.02
CA PRO A 137 -3.63 16.35 -0.75
C PRO A 137 -4.49 15.64 -1.80
N SER A 138 -5.49 16.33 -2.33
CA SER A 138 -6.42 15.79 -3.34
C SER A 138 -5.71 15.51 -4.66
N ARG A 139 -5.82 14.27 -5.16
CA ARG A 139 -5.31 13.91 -6.49
C ARG A 139 -6.03 14.56 -7.65
N ARG A 140 -7.25 15.03 -7.43
CA ARG A 140 -8.02 15.79 -8.42
C ARG A 140 -7.48 17.22 -8.55
N SER A 141 -6.71 17.69 -7.58
CA SER A 141 -6.05 18.97 -7.65
C SER A 141 -4.89 18.92 -8.64
N GLN A 142 -4.72 20.03 -9.33
CA GLN A 142 -3.68 20.20 -10.34
C GLN A 142 -2.99 21.54 -10.12
N ILE A 143 -1.66 21.51 -10.14
CA ILE A 143 -0.86 22.73 -10.09
C ILE A 143 -1.08 23.52 -11.38
N LYS A 144 -1.46 24.79 -11.22
CA LYS A 144 -1.69 25.73 -12.32
C LYS A 144 -0.50 26.66 -12.54
N LYS A 145 -0.51 27.37 -13.68
CA LYS A 145 0.51 28.34 -14.07
C LYS A 145 0.76 29.41 -12.99
N GLU A 146 -0.28 29.87 -12.30
CA GLU A 146 -0.19 30.92 -11.29
C GLU A 146 0.58 30.46 -10.05
N GLU A 147 0.48 29.18 -9.70
CA GLU A 147 1.24 28.56 -8.61
C GLU A 147 2.72 28.43 -8.99
N VAL A 148 3.02 28.02 -10.22
CA VAL A 148 4.39 27.96 -10.75
C VAL A 148 5.06 29.33 -10.69
N ALA A 149 4.35 30.39 -11.13
CA ALA A 149 4.87 31.75 -11.11
C ALA A 149 5.11 32.26 -9.68
N ARG A 150 4.18 31.99 -8.75
CA ARG A 150 4.34 32.37 -7.33
C ARG A 150 5.54 31.66 -6.70
N PHE A 151 5.70 30.36 -6.96
CA PHE A 151 6.83 29.61 -6.44
C PHE A 151 8.16 30.05 -7.04
N ALA A 152 8.23 30.27 -8.36
CA ALA A 152 9.42 30.78 -9.01
C ALA A 152 9.90 32.10 -8.37
N LYS A 153 8.95 33.01 -8.12
CA LYS A 153 9.23 34.27 -7.42
C LYS A 153 9.77 34.04 -6.01
N ALA A 154 9.13 33.17 -5.21
CA ALA A 154 9.58 32.86 -3.85
C ALA A 154 10.99 32.21 -3.81
N VAL A 155 11.33 31.37 -4.79
CA VAL A 155 12.66 30.75 -4.90
C VAL A 155 13.75 31.82 -5.07
N PHE A 156 13.47 32.85 -5.88
CA PHE A 156 14.39 33.94 -6.12
C PHE A 156 14.43 34.94 -4.95
N ASP A 157 13.26 35.44 -4.53
CA ASP A 157 13.12 36.52 -3.55
C ASP A 157 13.42 36.06 -2.12
N ASP A 158 12.86 34.91 -1.70
CA ASP A 158 12.92 34.47 -0.29
C ASP A 158 14.21 33.69 0.01
N ARG A 159 14.83 33.08 -1.01
CA ARG A 159 15.91 32.10 -0.85
C ARG A 159 17.16 32.42 -1.62
N HIS A 160 17.14 33.45 -2.47
CA HIS A 160 18.23 33.80 -3.39
C HIS A 160 18.76 32.58 -4.15
N ALA A 161 17.86 31.63 -4.44
CA ALA A 161 18.16 30.41 -5.15
C ALA A 161 17.73 30.56 -6.61
N ASN A 162 18.37 29.80 -7.48
CA ASN A 162 18.04 29.72 -8.90
C ASN A 162 17.39 28.38 -9.27
N HIS A 163 17.05 27.58 -8.26
CA HIS A 163 16.49 26.25 -8.45
C HIS A 163 15.46 25.93 -7.37
N GLY A 164 14.33 25.34 -7.77
CA GLY A 164 13.29 24.86 -6.87
C GLY A 164 12.59 23.62 -7.43
N ILE A 165 11.93 22.87 -6.55
CA ILE A 165 11.21 21.64 -6.92
C ILE A 165 9.76 21.76 -6.49
N MET A 166 8.83 21.49 -7.40
CA MET A 166 7.41 21.37 -7.10
C MET A 166 7.00 19.91 -7.11
N LEU A 167 6.38 19.46 -6.03
CA LEU A 167 5.90 18.10 -5.80
C LEU A 167 4.36 18.12 -5.82
N ALA A 168 3.73 17.36 -6.71
CA ALA A 168 2.26 17.29 -6.77
C ALA A 168 1.77 16.00 -7.41
N TRP A 169 0.47 15.72 -7.29
CA TRP A 169 -0.15 14.61 -8.02
C TRP A 169 -0.16 14.87 -9.54
N THR A 170 -0.58 16.08 -9.93
CA THR A 170 -0.78 16.47 -11.32
C THR A 170 -0.34 17.91 -11.58
N PHE A 171 0.22 18.15 -12.76
CA PHE A 171 0.55 19.49 -13.27
C PHE A 171 -0.26 19.77 -14.53
N SER A 172 -0.77 21.01 -14.69
CA SER A 172 -1.44 21.41 -15.92
C SER A 172 -0.45 21.58 -17.07
N ARG A 173 -0.95 21.53 -18.31
CA ARG A 173 -0.12 21.75 -19.49
C ARG A 173 0.52 23.15 -19.44
N GLU A 174 -0.24 24.14 -19.01
CA GLU A 174 0.19 25.53 -18.85
C GLU A 174 1.22 25.67 -17.72
N ALA A 175 1.10 24.90 -16.64
CA ALA A 175 2.09 24.85 -15.57
C ALA A 175 3.43 24.28 -16.06
N GLN A 176 3.39 23.19 -16.84
CA GLN A 176 4.58 22.61 -17.47
C GLN A 176 5.24 23.59 -18.44
N GLU A 177 4.46 24.28 -19.27
CA GLU A 177 4.96 25.29 -20.20
C GLU A 177 5.58 26.48 -19.46
N ALA A 178 4.94 26.95 -18.38
CA ALA A 178 5.48 28.02 -17.55
C ALA A 178 6.85 27.66 -16.94
N ALA A 179 6.98 26.45 -16.38
CA ALA A 179 8.25 25.97 -15.83
C ALA A 179 9.36 25.91 -16.91
N ARG A 180 9.03 25.47 -18.13
CA ARG A 180 9.97 25.50 -19.27
C ARG A 180 10.38 26.91 -19.66
N ILE A 181 9.44 27.87 -19.66
CA ILE A 181 9.75 29.28 -19.97
C ILE A 181 10.70 29.87 -18.93
N PHE A 182 10.46 29.61 -17.63
CA PHE A 182 11.39 30.04 -16.58
C PHE A 182 12.77 29.41 -16.76
N ALA A 183 12.85 28.12 -17.13
CA ALA A 183 14.09 27.43 -17.45
C ALA A 183 14.79 27.95 -18.74
N ALA A 184 14.08 28.49 -19.72
CA ALA A 184 14.69 29.00 -20.96
C ALA A 184 15.24 30.43 -20.84
N ARG A 185 14.92 31.16 -19.75
CA ARG A 185 15.43 32.51 -19.49
C ARG A 185 16.91 32.53 -19.04
N GLU A 186 17.52 31.35 -18.87
CA GLU A 186 18.93 31.14 -18.51
C GLU A 186 19.90 32.00 -19.34
N ASN A 187 19.62 32.19 -20.63
CA ASN A 187 20.48 32.91 -21.56
C ASN A 187 20.35 34.44 -21.55
N LYS A 188 19.50 35.05 -20.69
CA LYS A 188 19.18 36.50 -20.77
C LYS A 188 19.63 37.38 -19.59
N ARG A 189 20.47 36.89 -18.66
CA ARG A 189 20.91 37.65 -17.46
C ARG A 189 19.76 38.28 -16.65
N ILE A 190 18.59 37.63 -16.64
CA ILE A 190 17.45 37.96 -15.78
C ILE A 190 17.35 36.86 -14.74
N ASP A 191 17.04 37.23 -13.49
CA ASP A 191 16.63 36.39 -12.35
C ASP A 191 16.10 35.01 -12.78
N PHE A 192 17.04 34.06 -12.89
CA PHE A 192 16.80 32.76 -13.48
C PHE A 192 16.37 31.78 -12.39
N VAL A 193 15.25 31.08 -12.62
CA VAL A 193 14.78 30.02 -11.72
C VAL A 193 14.41 28.78 -12.53
N ARG A 194 15.16 27.70 -12.33
CA ARG A 194 14.84 26.37 -12.84
C ARG A 194 13.88 25.67 -11.89
N LEU A 195 12.68 25.32 -12.37
CA LEU A 195 11.72 24.54 -11.60
C LEU A 195 11.61 23.11 -12.14
N ASN A 196 11.83 22.13 -11.27
CA ASN A 196 11.55 20.73 -11.57
C ASN A 196 10.15 20.38 -11.06
N LEU A 197 9.30 19.86 -11.94
CA LEU A 197 7.93 19.44 -11.61
C LEU A 197 7.91 17.92 -11.46
N VAL A 198 7.90 17.44 -10.22
CA VAL A 198 7.99 16.01 -9.92
C VAL A 198 6.64 15.51 -9.44
N ARG A 199 6.12 14.47 -10.11
CA ARG A 199 4.87 13.82 -9.69
C ARG A 199 5.14 12.88 -8.52
N LEU A 200 4.29 12.89 -7.49
CA LEU A 200 4.50 12.08 -6.28
C LEU A 200 4.62 10.57 -6.55
N GLU A 201 3.89 10.08 -7.54
CA GLU A 201 3.87 8.66 -7.91
C GLU A 201 4.92 8.25 -8.96
N SER A 202 5.71 9.21 -9.48
CA SER A 202 6.66 8.94 -10.56
C SER A 202 7.91 8.21 -10.08
N GLN A 203 8.55 7.50 -11.02
CA GLN A 203 9.89 6.93 -10.79
C GLN A 203 10.92 8.01 -10.44
N GLU A 204 10.78 9.21 -11.01
CA GLU A 204 11.64 10.35 -10.70
C GLU A 204 11.56 10.72 -9.22
N PHE A 205 10.36 10.76 -8.61
CA PHE A 205 10.24 11.00 -7.16
C PHE A 205 11.01 9.94 -6.36
N ARG A 206 10.87 8.67 -6.74
CA ARG A 206 11.54 7.55 -6.05
C ARG A 206 13.05 7.65 -6.17
N GLN A 207 13.56 7.87 -7.38
CA GLN A 207 15.00 8.04 -7.63
C GLN A 207 15.59 9.18 -6.81
N HIS A 208 14.87 10.30 -6.68
CA HIS A 208 15.32 11.39 -5.81
C HIS A 208 15.49 10.92 -4.37
N VAL A 209 14.68 10.00 -3.86
CA VAL A 209 14.78 9.50 -2.48
C VAL A 209 15.83 8.41 -2.35
N THR A 210 15.97 7.55 -3.36
CA THR A 210 16.80 6.34 -3.31
C THR A 210 18.15 6.51 -3.99
N GLU A 211 18.55 7.72 -4.35
CA GLU A 211 19.83 8.03 -5.02
C GLU A 211 21.05 7.42 -4.30
N LYS A 212 21.02 7.35 -2.96
CA LYS A 212 22.11 6.75 -2.15
C LYS A 212 21.94 5.25 -1.89
N HIS A 213 20.73 4.73 -2.10
CA HIS A 213 20.31 3.37 -1.73
C HIS A 213 19.27 2.88 -2.75
N GLU A 214 19.71 2.61 -3.98
CA GLU A 214 18.82 2.25 -5.11
C GLU A 214 17.96 1.02 -4.80
N ASP A 215 18.49 0.09 -4.00
CA ASP A 215 17.80 -1.12 -3.55
C ASP A 215 16.51 -0.84 -2.76
N TYR A 216 16.34 0.37 -2.23
CA TYR A 216 15.11 0.81 -1.56
C TYR A 216 14.05 1.36 -2.53
N GLY A 217 14.37 1.47 -3.82
CA GLY A 217 13.46 1.93 -4.87
C GLY A 217 12.08 1.25 -4.85
N PRO A 218 12.00 -0.08 -4.70
CA PRO A 218 10.73 -0.80 -4.61
C PRO A 218 9.94 -0.54 -3.31
N LEU A 219 10.61 -0.05 -2.26
CA LEU A 219 9.98 0.18 -0.96
C LEU A 219 9.22 1.49 -0.93
N LEU A 220 9.57 2.48 -1.75
CA LEU A 220 8.96 3.80 -1.74
C LEU A 220 7.92 3.97 -2.86
N CYS A 221 6.64 3.78 -2.55
CA CYS A 221 5.59 3.86 -3.57
C CYS A 221 4.37 4.65 -3.07
N PHE A 222 3.92 5.61 -3.88
CA PHE A 222 2.59 6.19 -3.75
C PHE A 222 1.65 5.39 -4.63
N ILE A 223 0.72 4.67 -4.02
CA ILE A 223 -0.06 3.64 -4.71
C ILE A 223 -1.55 3.91 -4.67
N GLN A 224 -2.23 3.31 -5.64
CA GLN A 224 -3.67 3.21 -5.74
C GLN A 224 -4.14 1.81 -5.39
N PRO A 225 -5.26 1.67 -4.68
CA PRO A 225 -5.92 0.39 -4.59
C PRO A 225 -6.43 -0.01 -5.99
N PRO A 226 -6.31 -1.29 -6.41
CA PRO A 226 -6.77 -1.76 -7.70
C PRO A 226 -8.28 -1.55 -7.88
N GLU A 227 -8.73 -1.54 -9.14
CA GLU A 227 -10.16 -1.56 -9.48
C GLU A 227 -10.63 -3.01 -9.58
N ILE A 228 -11.56 -3.40 -8.72
CA ILE A 228 -12.14 -4.75 -8.73
C ILE A 228 -13.35 -4.77 -9.65
N ARG A 229 -13.34 -5.67 -10.63
CA ARG A 229 -14.47 -5.95 -11.52
C ARG A 229 -14.98 -7.35 -11.24
N LEU A 230 -15.89 -7.46 -10.28
CA LEU A 230 -16.46 -8.73 -9.84
C LEU A 230 -17.71 -9.08 -10.64
N HIS A 231 -17.61 -10.13 -11.47
CA HIS A 231 -18.73 -10.77 -12.14
C HIS A 231 -19.14 -12.05 -11.40
N THR A 232 -20.44 -12.33 -11.34
CA THR A 232 -20.97 -13.53 -10.69
C THR A 232 -22.00 -14.19 -11.59
N SER A 233 -21.92 -15.50 -11.76
CA SER A 233 -22.91 -16.27 -12.51
C SER A 233 -23.24 -17.59 -11.81
N ARG A 234 -24.52 -17.98 -11.83
CA ARG A 234 -24.97 -19.27 -11.28
C ARG A 234 -24.62 -20.38 -12.28
N LEU A 235 -23.96 -21.43 -11.81
CA LEU A 235 -23.62 -22.60 -12.63
C LEU A 235 -24.67 -23.72 -12.46
N ARG A 236 -25.05 -24.01 -11.21
CA ARG A 236 -26.05 -25.01 -10.83
C ARG A 236 -26.59 -24.71 -9.42
N LEU A 237 -27.42 -25.60 -8.88
CA LEU A 237 -27.97 -25.48 -7.53
C LEU A 237 -26.87 -25.14 -6.51
N LEU A 238 -27.01 -24.02 -5.81
CA LEU A 238 -26.08 -23.47 -4.83
C LEU A 238 -24.63 -23.22 -5.31
N THR A 239 -24.29 -23.50 -6.57
CA THR A 239 -22.93 -23.38 -7.11
C THR A 239 -22.83 -22.18 -8.04
N TYR A 240 -21.90 -21.28 -7.73
CA TYR A 240 -21.70 -20.03 -8.46
C TYR A 240 -20.25 -19.90 -8.90
N ARG A 241 -20.06 -19.26 -10.05
CA ARG A 241 -18.78 -18.80 -10.57
C ARG A 241 -18.59 -17.34 -10.20
N PHE A 242 -17.41 -17.02 -9.68
CA PHE A 242 -16.98 -15.67 -9.35
C PHE A 242 -15.74 -15.34 -10.15
N ASP A 243 -15.79 -14.24 -10.89
CA ASP A 243 -14.78 -13.87 -11.89
C ASP A 243 -14.32 -12.42 -11.64
N VAL A 244 -13.02 -12.26 -11.36
CA VAL A 244 -12.35 -10.96 -11.21
C VAL A 244 -11.28 -10.74 -12.28
N SER A 245 -11.31 -11.50 -13.38
CA SER A 245 -10.30 -11.46 -14.44
C SER A 245 -10.18 -10.11 -15.16
N GLU A 246 -11.23 -9.29 -15.11
CA GLU A 246 -11.23 -7.94 -15.68
C GLU A 246 -10.72 -6.87 -14.69
N SER A 247 -10.35 -7.24 -13.47
CA SER A 247 -9.80 -6.32 -12.47
C SER A 247 -8.43 -5.81 -12.89
N VAL A 248 -8.14 -4.55 -12.59
CA VAL A 248 -6.91 -3.89 -13.05
C VAL A 248 -6.19 -3.18 -11.91
N SER A 249 -4.87 -3.19 -11.96
CA SER A 249 -4.05 -2.27 -11.18
C SER A 249 -4.20 -0.85 -11.73
N LEU A 250 -4.27 0.13 -10.82
CA LEU A 250 -4.23 1.55 -11.16
C LEU A 250 -2.82 2.14 -11.04
N ASN A 251 -1.84 1.31 -10.66
CA ASN A 251 -0.43 1.67 -10.54
C ASN A 251 0.32 1.36 -11.83
N GLN A 252 1.31 2.18 -12.17
CA GLN A 252 2.20 1.97 -13.32
C GLN A 252 2.88 0.60 -13.23
N ASP A 253 2.88 -0.16 -14.33
CA ASP A 253 3.42 -1.53 -14.44
C ASP A 253 2.83 -2.52 -13.42
N GLY A 254 1.68 -2.18 -12.85
CA GLY A 254 1.04 -2.99 -11.83
C GLY A 254 0.23 -4.13 -12.41
N GLU A 255 0.36 -5.30 -11.81
CA GLU A 255 -0.38 -6.51 -12.18
C GLU A 255 -1.07 -7.10 -10.94
N ILE A 256 -2.22 -7.74 -11.14
CA ILE A 256 -2.90 -8.45 -10.06
C ILE A 256 -2.00 -9.60 -9.59
N ALA A 257 -1.65 -9.57 -8.32
CA ALA A 257 -0.72 -10.51 -7.70
C ALA A 257 -1.42 -11.51 -6.79
N ASN A 258 -2.57 -11.16 -6.20
CA ASN A 258 -3.27 -12.03 -5.26
C ASN A 258 -4.77 -11.77 -5.25
N VAL A 259 -5.54 -12.85 -5.07
CA VAL A 259 -6.98 -12.79 -4.86
C VAL A 259 -7.34 -13.70 -3.70
N GLN A 260 -8.15 -13.20 -2.78
CA GLN A 260 -8.64 -13.95 -1.62
C GLN A 260 -10.16 -13.82 -1.56
N TRP A 261 -10.84 -14.92 -1.20
CA TRP A 261 -12.30 -14.94 -1.09
C TRP A 261 -12.75 -15.28 0.33
N ASP A 262 -13.76 -14.57 0.78
CA ASP A 262 -14.51 -14.82 2.01
C ASP A 262 -16.00 -14.98 1.65
N PHE A 263 -16.46 -16.22 1.50
CA PHE A 263 -17.83 -16.54 1.12
C PHE A 263 -18.84 -16.50 2.28
N ASN A 264 -18.40 -16.12 3.48
CA ASN A 264 -19.25 -15.96 4.64
C ASN A 264 -18.81 -14.74 5.45
N HIS A 265 -18.69 -13.62 4.73
CA HIS A 265 -18.13 -12.39 5.25
C HIS A 265 -19.00 -11.82 6.36
N LYS A 266 -18.36 -11.43 7.46
CA LYS A 266 -19.01 -10.74 8.57
C LYS A 266 -18.52 -9.29 8.62
N PRO A 267 -19.42 -8.32 8.89
CA PRO A 267 -19.04 -6.92 8.98
C PRO A 267 -17.83 -6.70 9.90
N GLY A 268 -16.87 -5.91 9.43
CA GLY A 268 -15.71 -5.50 10.20
C GLY A 268 -14.50 -6.44 10.18
N LYS A 269 -14.56 -7.62 9.54
CA LYS A 269 -13.37 -8.48 9.39
C LYS A 269 -13.44 -9.40 8.16
N PHE A 270 -12.42 -9.29 7.30
CA PHE A 270 -12.17 -10.24 6.22
C PHE A 270 -11.52 -11.51 6.78
N SER A 271 -12.06 -12.69 6.44
CA SER A 271 -11.52 -13.98 6.85
C SER A 271 -11.61 -14.95 5.68
N SER A 272 -10.49 -15.27 5.05
CA SER A 272 -10.53 -16.10 3.84
C SER A 272 -11.14 -17.48 4.10
N THR A 273 -12.00 -17.90 3.17
CA THR A 273 -12.57 -19.25 3.13
C THR A 273 -11.45 -20.26 2.87
N PRO A 274 -11.38 -21.37 3.64
CA PRO A 274 -10.35 -22.40 3.45
C PRO A 274 -10.30 -22.90 2.01
N GLY A 275 -9.10 -22.96 1.43
CA GLY A 275 -8.91 -23.34 0.03
C GLY A 275 -9.09 -22.20 -0.98
N TYR A 276 -9.51 -21.01 -0.54
CA TYR A 276 -9.66 -19.81 -1.39
C TYR A 276 -8.71 -18.68 -0.98
N THR A 277 -7.59 -19.06 -0.38
CA THR A 277 -6.50 -18.17 0.01
C THR A 277 -5.30 -18.46 -0.89
N PHE A 278 -4.79 -17.43 -1.57
CA PHE A 278 -3.57 -17.55 -2.39
C PHE A 278 -3.63 -18.66 -3.46
N LEU A 279 -4.71 -18.67 -4.24
CA LEU A 279 -4.86 -19.63 -5.33
C LEU A 279 -3.92 -19.30 -6.49
N ARG A 280 -3.19 -20.30 -6.96
CA ARG A 280 -2.26 -20.22 -8.10
C ARG A 280 -2.58 -21.25 -9.16
N ASP A 281 -2.54 -20.83 -10.42
CA ASP A 281 -2.59 -21.75 -11.54
C ASP A 281 -1.30 -22.60 -11.55
N LYS A 282 -1.45 -23.92 -11.64
CA LYS A 282 -0.33 -24.86 -11.49
C LYS A 282 0.69 -24.78 -12.62
N LYS A 283 0.31 -24.28 -13.80
CA LYS A 283 1.19 -24.21 -14.97
C LYS A 283 1.92 -22.89 -15.05
N SER A 284 1.20 -21.78 -14.86
CA SER A 284 1.72 -20.43 -15.01
C SER A 284 2.24 -19.82 -13.71
N GLY A 285 1.80 -20.31 -12.55
CA GLY A 285 2.12 -19.71 -11.25
C GLY A 285 1.41 -18.37 -11.00
N LEU A 286 0.54 -17.94 -11.91
CA LEU A 286 -0.24 -16.70 -11.81
C LEU A 286 -1.42 -16.87 -10.83
N PRO A 287 -1.95 -15.78 -10.26
CA PRO A 287 -3.14 -15.85 -9.43
C PRO A 287 -4.34 -16.40 -10.19
N VAL A 288 -5.12 -17.24 -9.51
CA VAL A 288 -6.42 -17.69 -10.01
C VAL A 288 -7.44 -16.56 -9.83
N LEU A 289 -7.90 -15.99 -10.95
CA LEU A 289 -8.85 -14.87 -10.97
C LEU A 289 -10.31 -15.31 -11.07
N VAL A 290 -10.55 -16.60 -11.27
CA VAL A 290 -11.88 -17.18 -11.44
C VAL A 290 -12.00 -18.38 -10.51
N VAL A 291 -13.02 -18.37 -9.65
CA VAL A 291 -13.27 -19.44 -8.71
C VAL A 291 -14.72 -19.89 -8.78
N GLU A 292 -14.95 -21.14 -8.39
CA GLU A 292 -16.29 -21.68 -8.18
C GLU A 292 -16.47 -21.95 -6.69
N TYR A 293 -17.67 -21.68 -6.18
CA TYR A 293 -18.02 -21.97 -4.79
C TYR A 293 -19.43 -22.51 -4.69
N GLU A 294 -19.60 -23.55 -3.88
CA GLU A 294 -20.89 -24.16 -3.55
C GLU A 294 -21.32 -23.71 -2.16
N PHE A 295 -22.44 -22.99 -2.09
CA PHE A 295 -23.01 -22.55 -0.82
C PHE A 295 -23.61 -23.73 -0.07
N PRO A 296 -23.49 -23.76 1.27
CA PRO A 296 -23.93 -24.90 2.08
C PRO A 296 -25.47 -25.05 2.14
N ARG A 297 -26.22 -23.98 1.80
CA ARG A 297 -27.68 -23.95 1.80
C ARG A 297 -28.19 -22.79 0.96
N ALA A 298 -29.47 -22.83 0.60
CA ALA A 298 -30.14 -21.69 0.02
C ALA A 298 -30.28 -20.54 1.04
N GLY A 299 -30.22 -19.31 0.56
CA GLY A 299 -30.39 -18.10 1.37
C GLY A 299 -29.37 -17.01 1.03
N GLU A 300 -29.41 -15.95 1.83
CA GLU A 300 -28.55 -14.79 1.65
C GLU A 300 -27.17 -14.99 2.27
N PHE A 301 -26.12 -14.69 1.51
CA PHE A 301 -24.74 -14.67 1.97
C PHE A 301 -24.09 -13.34 1.62
N THR A 302 -23.40 -12.74 2.58
CA THR A 302 -22.45 -11.66 2.30
C THR A 302 -21.11 -12.29 1.95
N ILE A 303 -20.54 -11.91 0.82
CA ILE A 303 -19.23 -12.35 0.36
C ILE A 303 -18.30 -11.15 0.27
N ALA A 304 -16.99 -11.40 0.40
CA ALA A 304 -15.97 -10.41 0.14
C ALA A 304 -14.86 -10.99 -0.75
N CYS A 305 -14.34 -10.17 -1.65
CA CYS A 305 -13.20 -10.48 -2.50
C CYS A 305 -12.12 -9.42 -2.27
N SER A 306 -10.95 -9.84 -1.75
CA SER A 306 -9.78 -8.97 -1.66
C SER A 306 -8.86 -9.23 -2.84
N VAL A 307 -8.49 -8.16 -3.55
CA VAL A 307 -7.57 -8.17 -4.69
C VAL A 307 -6.37 -7.30 -4.35
N GLN A 308 -5.16 -7.85 -4.55
CA GLN A 308 -3.89 -7.16 -4.34
C GLN A 308 -3.08 -7.14 -5.63
N ASP A 309 -2.43 -6.01 -5.92
CA ASP A 309 -1.47 -5.88 -7.01
C ASP A 309 -0.01 -6.04 -6.53
N ASN A 310 0.91 -6.18 -7.48
CA ASN A 310 2.36 -6.33 -7.22
C ASN A 310 3.06 -5.04 -6.77
N GLN A 311 2.40 -3.88 -6.84
CA GLN A 311 2.88 -2.59 -6.31
C GLN A 311 2.45 -2.38 -4.85
N GLY A 312 1.54 -3.23 -4.36
CA GLY A 312 1.03 -3.23 -3.01
C GLY A 312 -0.31 -2.56 -2.81
N GLY A 313 -1.01 -2.21 -3.89
CA GLY A 313 -2.41 -1.81 -3.86
C GLY A 313 -3.28 -2.98 -3.41
N GLU A 314 -4.20 -2.71 -2.50
CA GLU A 314 -5.18 -3.68 -2.04
C GLU A 314 -6.57 -3.05 -2.01
N ARG A 315 -7.57 -3.78 -2.48
CA ARG A 315 -8.99 -3.41 -2.34
C ARG A 315 -9.78 -4.64 -1.94
N THR A 316 -10.83 -4.41 -1.15
CA THR A 316 -11.83 -5.44 -0.87
C THR A 316 -13.19 -4.97 -1.39
N GLU A 317 -13.81 -5.80 -2.23
CA GLU A 317 -15.18 -5.63 -2.73
C GLU A 317 -16.11 -6.54 -1.92
N ILE A 318 -17.23 -6.00 -1.42
CA ILE A 318 -18.23 -6.76 -0.67
C ILE A 318 -19.51 -6.84 -1.51
N ARG A 319 -20.10 -8.03 -1.61
CA ARG A 319 -21.35 -8.29 -2.34
C ARG A 319 -22.29 -9.16 -1.52
N ILE A 320 -23.59 -8.97 -1.70
CA ILE A 320 -24.62 -9.88 -1.19
C ILE A 320 -25.06 -10.80 -2.34
N ILE A 321 -25.08 -12.11 -2.08
CA ILE A 321 -25.50 -13.14 -3.01
C ILE A 321 -26.70 -13.87 -2.42
N GLN A 322 -27.77 -14.00 -3.22
CA GLN A 322 -28.85 -14.94 -2.93
C GLN A 322 -28.47 -16.29 -3.55
N ALA A 323 -28.09 -17.24 -2.70
CA ALA A 323 -27.78 -18.60 -3.10
C ALA A 323 -29.09 -19.39 -3.22
N GLU A 324 -29.34 -19.93 -4.42
CA GLU A 324 -30.57 -20.67 -4.73
C GLU A 324 -30.31 -22.01 -5.39
#